data_AF-A0A966NKN6-F1
#
_entry.id   AF-A0A966NKN6-F1
#
_cell.length_a   1.000
_cell.length_b   1.000
_cell.length_c   1.000
_cell.angle_alpha   90.00
_cell.angle_beta   90.00
_cell.angle_gamma   90.00
#
_symmetry.space_group_name_H-M   'P 1'
#
loop_
_entity.id
_entity.type
_entity.pdbx_description
1 polymer ?
#
loop_
_entity_poly.entity_id
_entity_poly.type
_entity_poly.pdbx_seq_one_letter_code
_entity_poly.pdbx_strand_id
1 'polypeptide(L)' 'MHTPLTLVGTYGSPYSIKMRAVLRYRRIPFTWVLQNTPAEAALPRPNVAIIPVLGFPDDSGEVAEVMVDSTP' A
#
# COMPACT_ATOMS: atom_id res chain seq x y z
N MET A 1 18.23 2.83 8.02
CA MET A 1 17.28 3.58 7.17
C MET A 1 15.98 2.82 7.21
N HIS A 2 14.83 3.46 7.41
CA HIS A 2 13.55 2.75 7.47
C HIS A 2 13.08 2.47 6.04
N THR A 3 12.71 1.22 5.75
CA THR A 3 12.18 0.84 4.43
C THR A 3 10.84 1.56 4.20
N PRO A 4 10.58 2.10 2.99
CA PRO A 4 9.33 2.80 2.71
C PRO A 4 8.12 1.85 2.79
N LEU A 5 6.95 2.41 3.14
CA LEU A 5 5.68 1.68 3.03
C LEU A 5 5.37 1.34 1.58
N THR A 6 4.52 0.36 1.33
CA THR A 6 3.95 0.11 0.00
C THR A 6 2.51 0.56 -0.06
N LEU A 7 2.12 1.34 -1.06
CA LEU A 7 0.73 1.72 -1.29
C LEU A 7 0.27 1.15 -2.64
N VAL A 8 -0.60 0.15 -2.59
CA VAL A 8 -1.26 -0.41 -3.78
C VAL A 8 -2.53 0.36 -4.07
N GLY A 9 -2.72 0.78 -5.32
CA GLY A 9 -3.96 1.42 -5.75
C GLY A 9 -4.02 1.69 -7.25
N THR A 10 -4.98 2.51 -7.64
CA THR A 10 -5.14 2.95 -9.04
C THR A 10 -5.34 4.45 -9.10
N TYR A 11 -5.06 5.06 -10.26
CA TYR A 11 -5.33 6.48 -10.46
C TYR A 11 -6.83 6.81 -10.52
N GLY A 12 -7.67 5.83 -10.87
CA GLY A 12 -9.12 5.98 -10.95
C GLY A 12 -9.85 5.82 -9.62
N SER A 13 -9.18 5.32 -8.57
CA SER A 13 -9.80 5.13 -7.25
C SER A 13 -9.68 6.39 -6.39
N PRO A 14 -10.80 7.03 -5.99
CA PRO A 14 -10.75 8.20 -5.11
C PRO A 14 -10.10 7.86 -3.76
N TYR A 15 -10.29 6.65 -3.24
CA TYR A 15 -9.70 6.20 -1.98
C TYR A 15 -8.18 6.03 -2.08
N SER A 16 -7.69 5.49 -3.19
CA SER A 16 -6.25 5.37 -3.42
C SER A 16 -5.57 6.73 -3.55
N ILE A 17 -6.21 7.68 -4.23
CA ILE A 17 -5.69 9.06 -4.34
C ILE A 17 -5.69 9.76 -2.97
N LYS A 18 -6.75 9.59 -2.16
CA LYS A 18 -6.80 10.09 -0.78
C LYS A 18 -5.63 9.57 0.05
N MET A 19 -5.39 8.27 0.06
CA MET A 19 -4.27 7.71 0.81
C MET A 19 -2.91 8.18 0.31
N ARG A 20 -2.72 8.25 -1.01
CA ARG A 20 -1.49 8.79 -1.60
C ARG A 20 -1.24 10.24 -1.19
N ALA A 21 -2.28 11.07 -1.14
CA ALA A 21 -2.19 12.45 -0.70
C ALA A 21 -1.82 12.55 0.79
N VAL A 22 -2.42 11.72 1.65
CA VAL A 22 -2.11 11.67 3.08
C VAL A 22 -0.64 11.32 3.34
N LEU A 23 -0.10 10.28 2.69
CA LEU A 23 1.30 9.88 2.87
C LEU A 23 2.27 10.98 2.41
N ARG A 24 1.99 11.62 1.27
CA ARG A 24 2.77 12.78 0.79
C ARG A 24 2.72 13.95 1.77
N TYR A 25 1.53 14.31 2.23
CA TYR A 25 1.35 15.43 3.17
C TYR A 25 2.09 15.20 4.49
N ARG A 26 2.03 13.96 5.01
CA ARG A 26 2.73 13.56 6.25
C ARG A 26 4.22 13.32 6.06
N ARG A 27 4.75 13.42 4.83
CA ARG A 27 6.14 13.10 4.46
C ARG A 27 6.54 11.67 4.87
N ILE A 28 5.60 10.73 4.80
CA ILE A 28 5.89 9.31 5.03
C ILE A 28 6.43 8.72 3.72
N PRO A 29 7.65 8.16 3.68
CA PRO A 29 8.18 7.52 2.48
C PRO A 29 7.35 6.30 2.08
N PHE A 30 7.01 6.19 0.80
CA PHE A 30 6.27 5.05 0.27
C PHE A 30 6.59 4.75 -1.20
N THR A 31 6.43 3.49 -1.59
CA THR A 31 6.43 3.00 -2.96
C THR A 31 5.00 2.92 -3.47
N TRP A 32 4.72 3.50 -4.65
CA TRP A 32 3.41 3.42 -5.30
C TRP A 32 3.36 2.22 -6.24
N VAL A 33 2.46 1.28 -5.97
CA VAL A 33 2.25 0.07 -6.77
C VAL A 33 0.86 0.14 -7.41
N LEU A 34 0.79 -0.15 -8.72
CA LEU A 34 -0.49 -0.19 -9.42
C LEU A 34 -1.17 -1.55 -9.23
N GLN A 35 -2.47 -1.52 -8.99
CA GLN A 35 -3.29 -2.73 -8.96
C GLN A 35 -3.22 -3.49 -10.30
N ASN A 36 -3.34 -4.80 -10.25
CA ASN A 36 -3.29 -5.77 -11.35
C ASN A 36 -1.95 -5.75 -12.09
N THR A 37 -0.85 -5.50 -11.38
CA THR A 37 0.51 -5.57 -11.93
C THR A 37 1.32 -6.68 -11.29
N PRO A 38 2.37 -7.19 -11.95
CA PRO A 38 3.29 -8.18 -11.35
C PRO A 38 3.90 -7.70 -10.02
N ALA A 39 4.08 -6.39 -9.85
CA ALA A 39 4.57 -5.81 -8.61
C ALA A 39 3.60 -6.00 -7.44
N GLU A 40 2.28 -5.94 -7.67
CA GLU A 40 1.29 -6.30 -6.65
C GLU A 40 1.31 -7.80 -6.34
N ALA A 41 1.49 -8.64 -7.37
CA ALA A 41 1.48 -10.10 -7.21
C ALA A 41 2.63 -10.63 -6.33
N ALA A 42 3.69 -9.84 -6.14
CA ALA A 42 4.80 -10.15 -5.25
C ALA A 42 4.50 -9.84 -3.77
N LEU A 43 3.39 -9.15 -3.48
CA LEU A 43 3.00 -8.77 -2.12
C LEU A 43 2.12 -9.84 -1.45
N PRO A 44 2.08 -9.89 -0.10
CA PRO A 44 1.08 -10.67 0.61
C PRO A 44 -0.34 -10.28 0.18
N ARG A 45 -1.23 -11.27 0.07
CA ARG A 45 -2.63 -11.00 -0.31
C ARG A 45 -3.41 -10.48 0.90
N PRO A 46 -4.15 -9.36 0.77
CA PRO A 46 -5.03 -8.90 1.83
C PRO A 46 -6.22 -9.84 1.99
N ASN A 47 -6.79 -9.88 3.20
CA ASN A 47 -7.99 -10.69 3.50
C ASN A 47 -9.19 -10.30 2.63
N VAL A 48 -9.28 -9.03 2.25
CA VAL A 48 -10.30 -8.51 1.35
C VAL A 48 -9.62 -7.75 0.22
N ALA A 49 -9.95 -8.10 -1.03
CA ALA A 49 -9.35 -7.52 -2.22
C ALA A 49 -9.95 -6.13 -2.56
N ILE A 50 -9.79 -5.16 -1.67
CA ILE A 50 -10.24 -3.77 -1.82
C ILE A 50 -9.04 -2.83 -1.79
N ILE A 51 -9.01 -1.84 -2.68
CA ILE A 51 -7.98 -0.78 -2.71
C ILE A 51 -8.46 0.48 -1.97
N PRO A 52 -7.54 1.26 -1.37
CA PRO A 52 -6.09 1.04 -1.31
C PRO A 52 -5.67 -0.04 -0.31
N VAL A 53 -4.53 -0.70 -0.60
CA VAL A 53 -3.84 -1.61 0.32
C VAL A 53 -2.54 -0.95 0.78
N LEU A 54 -2.28 -0.95 2.08
CA LEU A 54 -1.04 -0.46 2.68
C LEU A 54 -0.18 -1.65 3.14
N GLY A 55 1.04 -1.77 2.60
CA GLY A 55 2.02 -2.78 2.97
C GLY A 55 3.09 -2.23 3.91
N PHE A 56 3.39 -2.98 4.97
CA PHE A 56 4.39 -2.64 5.97
C PHE A 56 5.61 -3.55 5.82
N PRO A 57 6.82 -2.98 5.71
CA PRO A 57 8.04 -3.76 5.68
C PRO A 57 8.39 -4.28 7.08
N ASP A 58 8.99 -5.46 7.14
CA ASP A 58 9.63 -5.98 8.35
C ASP A 58 11.07 -5.45 8.52
N ASP A 59 11.78 -5.99 9.52
CA ASP A 59 13.18 -5.63 9.80
C ASP A 59 14.14 -5.99 8.65
N SER A 60 13.76 -6.89 7.74
CA SER A 60 14.53 -7.25 6.54
C SER A 60 14.24 -6.33 5.35
N GLY A 61 13.17 -5.53 5.43
CA GLY A 61 12.73 -4.63 4.36
C GLY A 61 11.76 -5.26 3.36
N GLU A 62 11.36 -6.52 3.57
CA GLU A 62 10.33 -7.17 2.77
C GLU A 62 8.94 -6.81 3.32
N VAL A 63 7.96 -6.67 2.43
CA VAL A 63 6.57 -6.38 2.85
C VAL A 63 5.98 -7.64 3.49
N ALA A 64 5.91 -7.64 4.83
CA ALA A 64 5.45 -8.78 5.60
C ALA A 64 3.95 -8.71 5.96
N GLU A 65 3.43 -7.50 6.13
CA GLU A 65 2.03 -7.27 6.51
C GLU A 65 1.34 -6.34 5.51
N VAL A 66 0.08 -6.63 5.21
CA VAL A 66 -0.77 -5.78 4.39
C VAL A 66 -2.07 -5.47 5.12
N MET A 67 -2.50 -4.21 5.03
CA MET A 67 -3.72 -3.72 5.66
C MET A 67 -4.62 -3.06 4.62
N VAL A 68 -5.91 -3.36 4.72
CA VAL A 68 -6.99 -2.62 4.07
C VAL A 68 -7.81 -1.94 5.16
N ASP A 69 -8.34 -0.75 4.87
CA ASP A 69 -9.25 -0.06 5.80
C ASP A 69 -10.63 -0.76 5.76
N SER A 70 -10.73 -1.85 6.51
CA SER A 70 -12.00 -2.50 6.84
C SER A 70 -12.36 -2.11 8.26
N THR A 71 -13.01 -0.96 8.42
CA THR A 71 -13.85 -0.75 9.61
C THR A 71 -14.96 -1.82 9.54
N PRO A 72 -15.16 -2.68 10.57
CA PRO A 72 -16.32 -3.57 10.63
C PRO A 72 -17.66 -2.84 10.54
#